data_AF-A0AAD4XU16-F1
#
_entry.id   AF-A0AAD4XU16-F1
#
_cell.length_a   1.000
_cell.length_b   1.000
_cell.length_c   1.000
_cell.angle_alpha   90.00
_cell.angle_beta   90.00
_cell.angle_gamma   90.00
#
_symmetry.space_group_name_H-M   'P 1'
#
loop_
_entity.id
_entity.type
_entity.pdbx_description
1 polymer ?
#
loop_
_entity_poly.entity_id
_entity_poly.type
_entity_poly.pdbx_seq_one_letter_code
_entity_poly.pdbx_strand_id
1 'polypeptide(L)'
;SNLTDVGDDREAGLSSPGMLSHLKYVDIVEVDGCDAELKLLSFLLKHAMVLAKVALSFRFTCCLPDIERQVEQFKKKLRAVPTASSSIELVFN
;
A
#
# COMPACT_ATOMS: atom_id res chain seq x y z
N SER A 1 11.40 -34.67 -1.70
CA SER A 1 10.60 -33.83 -0.78
C SER A 1 10.30 -32.52 -1.47
N ASN A 2 9.15 -32.41 -2.10
CA ASN A 2 8.70 -31.19 -2.77
C ASN A 2 7.93 -30.36 -1.74
N LEU A 3 8.54 -29.31 -1.20
CA LEU A 3 7.79 -28.27 -0.50
C LEU A 3 7.03 -27.49 -1.57
N THR A 4 5.74 -27.78 -1.69
CA THR A 4 4.78 -26.89 -2.34
C THR A 4 4.74 -25.60 -1.55
N ASP A 5 5.42 -24.58 -2.08
CA ASP A 5 5.19 -23.17 -1.74
C ASP A 5 3.77 -22.83 -2.21
N VAL A 6 2.80 -23.06 -1.32
CA VAL A 6 1.43 -22.60 -1.49
C VAL A 6 1.47 -21.09 -1.32
N GLY A 7 1.75 -20.40 -2.42
CA GLY A 7 1.53 -18.98 -2.55
C GLY A 7 0.05 -18.70 -2.26
N ASP A 8 -0.20 -18.00 -1.17
CA ASP A 8 -1.52 -17.61 -0.69
C ASP A 8 -2.24 -16.78 -1.76
N ASP A 9 -3.11 -17.43 -2.53
CA ASP A 9 -3.94 -16.91 -3.65
C ASP A 9 -5.06 -15.96 -3.17
N ARG A 10 -4.78 -15.11 -2.18
CA ARG A 10 -5.74 -14.17 -1.57
C ARG A 10 -6.05 -12.94 -2.42
N GLU A 11 -5.43 -12.77 -3.59
CA GLU A 11 -5.74 -11.66 -4.51
C GLU A 11 -7.08 -11.84 -5.24
N ALA A 12 -7.69 -13.04 -5.21
CA ALA A 12 -8.91 -13.36 -5.96
C ALA A 12 -10.16 -12.56 -5.54
N GLY A 13 -10.18 -11.93 -4.37
CA GLY A 13 -11.31 -11.10 -3.91
C GLY A 13 -11.31 -9.67 -4.44
N LEU A 14 -10.13 -9.14 -4.81
CA LEU A 14 -9.96 -7.76 -5.29
C LEU A 14 -9.76 -7.68 -6.81
N SER A 15 -9.58 -8.82 -7.47
CA SER A 15 -9.36 -8.94 -8.92
C SER A 15 -10.61 -8.68 -9.77
N SER A 16 -11.78 -8.43 -9.17
CA SER A 16 -12.94 -8.01 -9.94
C SER A 16 -12.70 -6.58 -10.48
N PRO A 17 -12.85 -6.34 -11.80
CA PRO A 17 -12.67 -5.02 -12.40
C PRO A 17 -13.58 -3.94 -11.80
N GLY A 18 -14.63 -4.33 -11.07
CA GLY A 18 -15.69 -3.43 -10.63
C GLY A 18 -15.25 -2.40 -9.58
N MET A 19 -14.62 -2.83 -8.49
CA MET A 19 -14.38 -1.90 -7.37
C MET A 19 -13.16 -0.99 -7.60
N LEU A 20 -12.07 -1.53 -8.15
CA LEU A 20 -10.82 -0.78 -8.35
C LEU A 20 -10.89 0.21 -9.52
N SER A 21 -11.74 -0.05 -10.53
CA SER A 21 -11.93 0.86 -11.67
C SER A 21 -12.61 2.19 -11.30
N HIS A 22 -13.15 2.28 -10.09
CA HIS A 22 -13.81 3.48 -9.58
C HIS A 22 -13.14 4.06 -8.33
N LEU A 23 -12.10 3.39 -7.79
CA LEU A 23 -11.41 3.81 -6.58
C LEU A 23 -10.55 5.05 -6.86
N LYS A 24 -11.00 6.21 -6.41
CA LYS A 24 -10.31 7.50 -6.61
C LYS A 24 -9.50 7.97 -5.41
N TYR A 25 -9.92 7.60 -4.20
CA TYR A 25 -9.36 8.12 -2.96
C TYR A 25 -9.18 6.99 -1.96
N VAL A 26 -8.01 6.93 -1.34
CA VAL A 26 -7.70 6.03 -0.22
C VAL A 26 -7.13 6.86 0.90
N ASP A 27 -7.68 6.71 2.10
CA ASP A 27 -7.16 7.32 3.32
C ASP A 27 -6.97 6.20 4.35
N ILE A 28 -5.75 6.08 4.87
CA ILE A 28 -5.40 5.09 5.89
C ILE A 28 -4.79 5.82 7.07
N VAL A 29 -5.42 5.65 8.22
CA VAL A 29 -4.98 6.20 9.50
C VAL A 29 -4.26 5.14 10.31
N GLU A 30 -3.38 5.59 11.21
CA GLU A 30 -2.60 4.74 12.11
C GLU A 30 -1.74 3.68 11.40
N VAL A 31 -1.14 4.05 10.27
CA VAL A 31 -0.26 3.17 9.49
C VAL A 31 0.98 2.82 10.31
N ASP A 32 1.27 1.52 10.45
CA ASP A 32 2.43 1.01 11.20
C ASP A 32 3.69 0.92 10.31
N GLY A 33 3.53 0.98 8.98
CA GLY A 33 4.62 0.88 8.02
C GLY A 33 5.15 -0.55 7.86
N CYS A 34 4.29 -1.55 8.01
CA CYS A 34 4.65 -2.96 7.90
C CYS A 34 4.56 -3.48 6.45
N ASP A 35 5.13 -4.66 6.18
CA ASP A 35 5.15 -5.23 4.83
C ASP A 35 3.74 -5.60 4.32
N ALA A 36 2.78 -5.90 5.20
CA ALA A 36 1.42 -6.20 4.82
C ALA A 36 0.68 -4.97 4.27
N GLU A 37 0.81 -3.82 4.94
CA GLU A 37 0.28 -2.53 4.46
C GLU A 37 0.96 -2.13 3.15
N LEU A 38 2.27 -2.35 3.04
CA LEU A 38 3.01 -2.09 1.81
C LEU A 38 2.48 -2.96 0.66
N LYS A 39 2.20 -4.24 0.91
CA LYS A 39 1.64 -5.16 -0.09
C LYS A 39 0.26 -4.71 -0.54
N LEU A 40 -0.61 -4.32 0.39
CA LEU A 40 -1.94 -3.80 0.08
C LEU A 40 -1.86 -2.53 -0.78
N LEU A 41 -1.08 -1.53 -0.35
CA LEU A 41 -0.93 -0.29 -1.10
C LEU A 41 -0.28 -0.54 -2.46
N SER A 42 0.70 -1.43 -2.53
CA SER A 42 1.33 -1.80 -3.81
C SER A 42 0.33 -2.40 -4.79
N PHE A 43 -0.57 -3.24 -4.30
CA PHE A 43 -1.66 -3.80 -5.09
C PHE A 43 -2.60 -2.69 -5.59
N LEU A 44 -3.03 -1.78 -4.71
CA LEU A 44 -3.90 -0.66 -5.11
C LEU A 44 -3.24 0.23 -6.17
N LEU A 45 -1.96 0.60 -5.96
CA LEU A 45 -1.21 1.43 -6.90
C LEU A 45 -1.09 0.79 -8.29
N LYS A 46 -0.90 -0.53 -8.36
CA LYS A 46 -0.73 -1.27 -9.62
C LYS A 46 -2.04 -1.52 -10.38
N HIS A 47 -3.18 -1.51 -9.70
CA HIS A 47 -4.45 -1.96 -10.28
C HIS A 47 -5.55 -0.89 -10.34
N ALA A 48 -5.51 0.14 -9.48
CA ALA A 48 -6.51 1.20 -9.48
C ALA A 48 -6.16 2.31 -10.49
N MET A 49 -6.66 2.17 -11.72
CA MET A 49 -6.33 3.08 -12.83
C MET A 49 -6.80 4.53 -12.61
N VAL A 50 -7.85 4.76 -11.82
CA VAL A 50 -8.42 6.09 -11.55
C VAL A 50 -8.05 6.64 -10.18
N LEU A 51 -7.09 6.02 -9.48
CA LEU A 51 -6.67 6.42 -8.14
C LEU A 51 -6.00 7.80 -8.20
N ALA A 52 -6.69 8.81 -7.67
CA ALA A 52 -6.24 10.20 -7.70
C ALA A 52 -5.41 10.55 -6.46
N LYS A 53 -5.71 9.95 -5.30
CA LYS A 53 -5.00 10.28 -4.06
C LYS A 53 -4.95 9.12 -3.08
N VAL A 54 -3.79 8.98 -2.44
CA VAL A 54 -3.58 8.14 -1.26
C VAL A 54 -3.03 9.02 -0.14
N ALA A 55 -3.76 9.11 0.96
CA ALA A 55 -3.32 9.76 2.18
C ALA A 55 -2.99 8.70 3.24
N LEU A 56 -1.83 8.81 3.87
CA LEU A 56 -1.37 7.90 4.91
C LEU A 56 -0.98 8.70 6.15
N SER A 57 -1.60 8.39 7.29
CA SER A 57 -1.25 8.99 8.59
C SER A 57 -0.57 7.94 9.45
N PHE A 58 0.71 8.15 9.77
CA PHE A 58 1.50 7.14 10.48
C PHE A 58 1.24 7.17 11.99
N ARG A 59 1.22 5.98 12.60
CA ARG A 59 1.21 5.87 14.06
C ARG A 59 2.65 6.06 14.58
N PHE A 60 2.87 7.13 15.34
CA PHE A 60 4.12 7.32 16.07
C PHE A 60 3.94 6.91 17.54
N THR A 61 4.38 5.71 17.89
CA THR A 61 4.54 5.34 19.31
C THR A 61 5.89 5.82 19.81
N CYS A 62 5.89 6.75 20.77
CA CYS A 62 7.08 7.39 21.35
C CYS A 62 8.11 6.43 22.00
N CYS A 63 7.83 5.13 22.07
CA CYS A 63 8.67 4.14 22.75
C CYS A 63 9.57 3.31 21.83
N LEU A 64 9.55 3.52 20.51
CA LEU A 64 10.33 2.72 19.57
C LEU A 64 11.38 3.60 18.84
N PRO A 65 12.68 3.39 19.10
CA PRO A 65 13.75 4.27 18.62
C PRO A 65 13.98 4.23 17.10
N ASP A 66 13.34 3.31 16.37
CA ASP A 66 13.59 3.10 14.93
C ASP A 66 12.35 3.32 14.04
N ILE A 67 11.26 3.87 14.58
CA ILE A 67 10.02 4.12 13.82
C ILE A 67 10.25 5.10 12.67
N GLU A 68 10.94 6.22 12.92
CA GLU A 68 11.17 7.21 11.87
C GLU A 68 11.90 6.61 10.67
N ARG A 69 12.94 5.80 10.94
CA ARG A 69 13.69 5.10 9.89
C ARG A 69 12.83 4.08 9.16
N GLN A 70 12.01 3.31 9.88
CA GLN A 70 11.08 2.35 9.30
C GLN A 70 10.07 3.06 8.38
N VAL A 71 9.45 4.14 8.86
CA VAL A 71 8.49 4.95 8.12
C VAL A 71 9.14 5.55 6.87
N GLU A 72 10.35 6.09 6.97
CA GLU A 72 11.06 6.62 5.79
C GLU A 72 11.42 5.53 4.78
N GLN A 73 11.82 4.35 5.24
CA GLN A 73 12.03 3.19 4.35
C GLN A 73 10.73 2.76 3.67
N PHE A 74 9.63 2.73 4.41
CA PHE A 74 8.31 2.41 3.88
C PHE A 74 7.89 3.42 2.81
N LYS A 75 7.96 4.72 3.09
CA LYS A 75 7.68 5.80 2.12
C LYS A 75 8.52 5.65 0.85
N LYS A 76 9.82 5.35 1.01
CA LYS A 76 10.73 5.12 -0.12
C LYS A 76 10.31 3.90 -0.96
N LYS A 77 10.00 2.78 -0.31
CA LYS A 77 9.51 1.57 -1.00
C LYS A 77 8.21 1.86 -1.76
N LEU A 78 7.27 2.56 -1.12
CA LEU A 78 5.97 2.87 -1.72
C LEU A 78 6.11 3.80 -2.94
N ARG A 79 6.96 4.82 -2.86
CA ARG A 79 7.25 5.72 -4.00
C ARG A 79 7.91 5.02 -5.18
N ALA A 80 8.58 3.90 -4.95
CA ALA A 80 9.19 3.11 -6.01
C ALA A 80 8.20 2.13 -6.69
N VAL A 81 6.99 1.98 -6.15
CA VAL A 81 5.98 1.10 -6.75
C VAL A 81 5.45 1.73 -8.04
N PRO A 82 5.43 1.00 -9.16
CA PRO A 82 4.77 1.45 -10.37
C PRO A 82 3.28 1.71 -10.15
N THR A 83 2.79 2.84 -10.63
CA THR A 83 1.39 3.23 -10.49
C THR A 83 0.65 3.12 -11.82
N ALA A 84 -0.56 2.56 -11.79
CA ALA A 84 -1.45 2.49 -12.95
C ALA A 84 -2.11 3.86 -13.25
N SER A 85 -2.35 4.65 -12.22
CA SER A 85 -2.80 6.04 -12.36
C SER A 85 -1.62 6.95 -12.65
N SER A 86 -1.78 7.84 -13.63
CA SER A 86 -0.78 8.83 -14.06
C SER A 86 -0.85 10.15 -13.27
N SER A 87 -1.94 10.40 -12.54
CA SER A 87 -2.18 11.67 -11.82
C SER A 87 -2.29 11.48 -10.31
N ILE A 88 -1.73 10.40 -9.77
CA ILE A 88 -1.85 10.06 -8.36
C ILE A 88 -1.02 10.98 -7.46
N GLU A 89 -1.66 11.47 -6.40
CA GLU A 89 -1.03 12.20 -5.29
C GLU A 89 -0.80 11.26 -4.09
N LEU A 90 0.44 11.12 -3.64
CA LEU A 90 0.79 10.43 -2.40
C LEU A 90 1.05 11.45 -1.30
N VAL A 91 0.20 11.46 -0.27
CA VAL A 91 0.30 12.36 0.87
C VAL A 91 0.65 11.55 2.13
N PHE A 92 1.66 11.99 2.86
CA PHE A 92 2.09 11.37 4.11
C PHE A 92 1.92 12.40 5.24
N ASN A 93 1.04 12.11 6.19
CA ASN A 93 0.68 12.95 7.33
C ASN A 93 1.30 12.43 8.63
#